data_AF-A0A1F9C093-F1
#
_entry.id   AF-A0A1F9C093-F1
#
_cell.length_a   1.000
_cell.length_b   1.000
_cell.length_c   1.000
_cell.angle_alpha   90.00
_cell.angle_beta   90.00
_cell.angle_gamma   90.00
#
_symmetry.space_group_name_H-M   'P 1'
#
loop_
_entity.id
_entity.type
_entity.pdbx_description
1 polymer ?
#
loop_
_entity_poly.entity_id
_entity_poly.type
_entity_poly.pdbx_seq_one_letter_code
_entity_poly.pdbx_strand_id
1 'polypeptide(L)' 'MDPLVERLEDEAGVKVEKLEVWHNEANAKLMKEYDKGYCGGVPFFFNKKTGKWICGSADYDRLKKWAVE' A
#
# COMPACT_ATOMS: atom_id res chain seq x y z
N MET A 1 3.22 -7.61 12.05
CA MET A 1 3.71 -7.04 10.78
C MET A 1 3.43 -8.05 9.69
N ASP A 2 2.84 -7.65 8.57
CA ASP A 2 2.62 -8.56 7.43
C ASP A 2 3.98 -9.08 6.93
N PRO A 3 4.27 -10.39 7.09
CA PRO A 3 5.57 -10.96 6.73
C PRO A 3 5.86 -10.82 5.23
N LEU A 4 4.82 -10.63 4.41
CA LEU A 4 4.93 -10.38 2.98
C LEU A 4 5.56 -9.02 2.66
N VAL A 5 5.29 -7.99 3.45
CA VAL A 5 5.84 -6.65 3.23
C VAL A 5 7.32 -6.63 3.60
N GLU A 6 7.68 -7.19 4.76
CA GLU A 6 9.09 -7.26 5.18
C GLU A 6 9.92 -8.05 4.16
N ARG A 7 9.43 -9.21 3.74
CA ARG A 7 10.08 -10.01 2.69
C ARG A 7 10.23 -9.22 1.38
N LEU A 8 9.24 -8.42 1.00
CA LEU A 8 9.31 -7.59 -0.19
C LEU A 8 10.37 -6.48 -0.06
N GLU A 9 10.43 -5.82 1.09
CA GLU A 9 11.44 -4.78 1.37
C GLU A 9 12.86 -5.36 1.32
N ASP A 10 13.07 -6.55 1.89
CA ASP A 10 14.35 -7.27 1.84
C ASP A 10 14.70 -7.77 0.42
N GLU A 11 13.77 -8.40 -0.30
CA GLU A 11 14.03 -8.97 -1.63
C GLU A 11 14.19 -7.90 -2.71
N ALA A 12 13.33 -6.89 -2.72
CA ALA A 12 13.28 -5.87 -3.77
C ALA A 12 14.04 -4.59 -3.41
N GLY A 13 14.51 -4.45 -2.17
CA GLY A 13 15.16 -3.22 -1.68
C GLY A 13 14.24 -2.01 -1.68
N VAL A 14 12.93 -2.23 -1.70
CA VAL A 14 11.90 -1.18 -1.65
C VAL A 14 11.60 -0.83 -0.20
N LYS A 15 11.11 0.39 0.05
CA LYS A 15 10.67 0.80 1.39
C LYS A 15 9.18 1.08 1.35
N VAL A 16 8.39 0.32 2.12
CA VAL A 16 6.94 0.41 2.19
C VAL A 16 6.55 1.16 3.46
N GLU A 17 6.19 2.42 3.29
CA GLU A 17 5.71 3.25 4.40
C GLU A 17 4.29 2.86 4.80
N LYS A 18 4.11 2.43 6.05
CA LYS A 18 2.81 2.05 6.60
C LYS A 18 2.21 3.24 7.32
N LEU A 19 1.12 3.76 6.77
CA LEU A 19 0.37 4.87 7.37
C LEU A 19 -0.91 4.32 7.98
N GLU A 20 -0.98 4.34 9.30
CA GLU A 20 -2.16 3.95 10.06
C GLU A 20 -3.22 5.05 9.93
N VAL A 21 -4.46 4.69 9.58
CA VAL A 21 -5.54 5.64 9.25
C VAL A 21 -6.70 5.63 10.25
N TRP A 22 -6.84 4.61 11.11
CA TRP A 22 -7.96 4.53 12.05
C TRP A 22 -7.81 5.54 13.19
N HIS A 23 -6.60 5.77 13.69
CA HIS A 23 -6.33 6.73 14.76
C HIS A 23 -5.65 8.02 14.28
N ASN A 24 -5.49 8.20 12.97
CA ASN A 24 -4.83 9.37 12.38
C ASN A 24 -5.65 9.95 11.22
N GLU A 25 -6.35 11.06 11.50
CA GLU A 25 -7.18 11.74 10.50
C GLU A 25 -6.38 12.28 9.32
N ALA A 26 -5.13 12.73 9.51
CA ALA A 26 -4.30 13.24 8.42
C ALA A 26 -3.97 12.12 7.42
N ASN A 27 -3.62 10.94 7.92
CA ASN A 27 -3.39 9.77 7.09
C ASN A 27 -4.68 9.29 6.42
N ALA A 28 -5.81 9.31 7.13
CA ALA A 28 -7.11 8.95 6.56
C ALA A 28 -7.51 9.89 5.41
N LYS A 29 -7.24 11.19 5.56
CA LYS A 29 -7.48 12.18 4.51
C LYS A 29 -6.58 11.94 3.31
N LEU A 30 -5.28 11.70 3.54
CA LEU A 30 -4.33 11.35 2.50
C LEU A 30 -4.74 10.08 1.74
N MET A 31 -5.18 9.05 2.48
CA MET A 31 -5.69 7.81 1.89
C MET A 31 -6.91 8.09 1.01
N LYS A 32 -7.88 8.89 1.46
CA LYS A 32 -9.04 9.29 0.64
C LYS A 32 -8.65 10.09 -0.61
N GLU A 33 -7.65 10.98 -0.51
CA GLU A 33 -7.15 11.75 -1.66
C GLU A 33 -6.55 10.87 -2.75
N TYR A 34 -5.81 9.82 -2.37
CA TYR A 34 -5.26 8.84 -3.32
C TYR A 34 -6.29 7.81 -3.78
N ASP A 35 -7.15 7.36 -2.87
CA ASP A 35 -8.17 6.36 -3.15
C ASP A 35 -9.19 6.87 -4.15
N LYS A 36 -9.62 8.14 -4.10
CA LYS A 36 -10.61 8.71 -5.05
C LYS A 36 -11.86 7.82 -5.29
N GLY A 37 -12.18 6.91 -4.37
CA GLY A 37 -13.26 5.93 -4.52
C GLY A 37 -12.88 4.60 -5.19
N TYR A 38 -11.60 4.26 -5.33
CA TYR A 38 -11.14 2.99 -5.90
C TYR A 38 -11.41 1.80 -4.98
N CYS A 39 -11.19 1.96 -3.68
CA CYS A 39 -11.21 0.91 -2.68
C CYS A 39 -12.10 1.26 -1.48
N GLY A 40 -12.03 2.50 -0.99
CA GLY A 40 -12.84 3.00 0.12
C GLY A 40 -12.52 2.38 1.49
N GLY A 41 -11.51 1.50 1.58
CA GLY A 41 -11.16 0.80 2.81
C GLY A 41 -9.72 0.30 2.85
N VAL A 42 -9.33 -0.25 4.00
CA VAL A 42 -8.03 -0.90 4.21
C VAL A 42 -8.19 -2.43 4.17
N PRO A 43 -7.19 -3.19 3.67
CA PRO A 43 -5.85 -2.78 3.25
C PRO A 43 -5.81 -2.03 1.90
N PHE A 44 -5.07 -0.93 1.84
CA PHE A 44 -4.85 -0.12 0.63
C PHE A 44 -3.37 0.16 0.44
N PHE A 45 -2.83 -0.24 -0.71
CA PHE A 45 -1.44 0.04 -1.10
C PHE A 45 -1.43 0.97 -2.31
N PHE A 46 -0.65 2.05 -2.25
CA PHE A 46 -0.56 3.03 -3.33
C PHE A 46 0.89 3.38 -3.65
N ASN A 47 1.32 3.16 -4.89
CA ASN A 47 2.67 3.44 -5.33
C ASN A 47 2.69 4.84 -5.93
N LYS A 48 3.32 5.78 -5.23
CA LYS A 48 3.40 7.19 -5.67
C LYS A 48 4.23 7.37 -6.96
N LYS A 49 5.12 6.43 -7.30
CA LYS A 49 5.97 6.53 -8.50
C LYS A 49 5.21 6.14 -9.77
N THR A 50 4.49 5.01 -9.73
CA THR A 50 3.74 4.48 -10.88
C THR A 50 2.28 4.89 -10.91
N GLY A 51 1.76 5.38 -9.78
CA GLY A 51 0.34 5.65 -9.60
C GLY A 51 -0.52 4.39 -9.47
N LYS A 52 0.08 3.20 -9.34
CA LYS A 52 -0.66 1.95 -9.18
C LYS A 52 -1.15 1.76 -7.75
N TRP A 53 -2.32 1.13 -7.62
CA TRP A 53 -2.92 0.80 -6.34
C TRP A 53 -3.33 -0.66 -6.25
N ILE A 54 -3.38 -1.16 -5.02
CA ILE A 54 -3.95 -2.44 -4.66
C ILE A 54 -5.03 -2.18 -3.60
N CYS A 55 -6.21 -2.72 -3.86
CA CYS A 55 -7.33 -2.72 -2.94
C CYS A 55 -7.53 -4.12 -2.37
N GLY A 56 -7.66 -4.23 -1.05
CA GLY A 56 -7.94 -5.48 -0.35
C GLY A 56 -6.71 -6.37 -0.17
N SER A 57 -6.98 -7.65 0.13
CA SER A 57 -5.96 -8.68 0.25
C SER A 57 -5.30 -8.94 -1.10
N ALA A 58 -3.97 -8.94 -1.14
CA ALA A 58 -3.22 -9.26 -2.35
C ALA A 58 -2.15 -10.32 -2.08
N ASP A 59 -1.97 -11.20 -3.05
CA ASP A 59 -0.91 -12.20 -3.03
C ASP A 59 0.48 -11.55 -3.14
N TYR A 60 1.49 -12.27 -2.66
CA TYR A 60 2.88 -11.81 -2.68
C TYR A 60 3.36 -11.40 -4.07
N ASP A 61 3.03 -12.17 -5.11
CA ASP A 61 3.37 -11.86 -6.50
C ASP A 61 2.80 -10.50 -6.95
N ARG A 62 1.56 -10.21 -6.54
CA ARG A 62 0.89 -8.95 -6.89
C ARG A 62 1.49 -7.79 -6.10
N LEU A 63 1.76 -7.99 -4.81
CA LEU A 63 2.45 -7.02 -3.95
C LEU A 63 3.85 -6.70 -4.52
N LYS A 64 4.60 -7.72 -4.93
CA LYS A 64 5.93 -7.57 -5.52
C LYS A 64 5.88 -6.78 -6.81
N LYS A 65 5.03 -7.17 -7.76
CA LYS A 65 4.84 -6.43 -9.02
C LYS A 65 4.47 -4.96 -8.79
N TRP A 66 3.55 -4.69 -7.87
CA TRP A 66 3.17 -3.32 -7.54
C TRP A 66 4.33 -2.48 -6.99
N ALA A 67 5.26 -3.09 -6.26
CA ALA A 67 6.39 -2.41 -5.66
C ALA A 67 7.60 -2.23 -6.61
N VAL A 68 7.80 -3.16 -7.55
CA VAL A 68 8.92 -3.13 -8.50
C VAL A 68 8.59 -2.59 -9.90
N GLU A 69 7.32 -2.31 -10.18
CA GLU A 69 6.94 -1.51 -11.36
C GLU A 69 7.44 -0.08 -11.30
#